data_AF-A0A1Q7HN89-F1
#
_entry.id   AF-A0A1Q7HN89-F1
#
_cell.length_a   1.000
_cell.length_b   1.000
_cell.length_c   1.000
_cell.angle_alpha   90.00
_cell.angle_beta   90.00
_cell.angle_gamma   90.00
#
_symmetry.space_group_name_H-M   'P 1'
#
loop_
_entity.id
_entity.type
_entity.pdbx_description
1 polymer ?
#
loop_
_entity_poly.entity_id
_entity_poly.type
_entity_poly.pdbx_seq_one_letter_code
_entity_poly.pdbx_strand_id
1 'polypeptide(L)'
;MLLRLLTLPLSAPIAGIKYCLMKVAEVAEAEMWDEEPVREQLILVNEAFEEGRMPEAEFREREAELLARLREVREHHRAIARASAEESAGAAVNEKRRVVIDVPDEIK
;
A
#
# COMPACT_ATOMS: atom_id res chain seq x y z
N MET A 1 36.30 -20.87 -17.32
CA MET A 1 35.54 -20.86 -16.06
C MET A 1 36.27 -20.04 -14.98
N LEU A 2 36.55 -18.74 -15.21
CA LEU A 2 37.25 -17.86 -14.23
C LEU A 2 36.60 -16.46 -14.10
N LEU A 3 35.93 -15.94 -15.14
CA LEU A 3 35.29 -14.61 -15.14
C LEU A 3 34.05 -14.50 -14.22
N ARG A 4 33.45 -15.63 -13.83
CA ARG A 4 32.28 -15.68 -12.92
C ARG A 4 32.63 -15.39 -11.46
N LEU A 5 33.91 -15.52 -11.08
CA LEU A 5 34.36 -15.28 -9.71
C LEU A 5 34.70 -13.80 -9.46
N LEU A 6 34.99 -13.03 -10.53
CA LEU A 6 35.37 -11.63 -10.43
C LEU A 6 34.16 -10.68 -10.24
N THR A 7 32.98 -11.07 -10.75
CA THR A 7 31.75 -10.30 -10.60
C THR A 7 30.98 -10.64 -9.31
N LEU A 8 31.41 -11.64 -8.53
CA LEU A 8 30.75 -12.07 -7.30
C LEU A 8 30.61 -10.98 -6.21
N PRO A 9 31.62 -10.14 -5.91
CA PRO A 9 31.47 -9.11 -4.87
C PRO A 9 30.53 -7.97 -5.29
N LEU A 10 30.25 -7.80 -6.59
CA LEU A 10 29.35 -6.75 -7.10
C LEU A 10 27.96 -7.28 -7.47
N SER A 11 27.87 -8.54 -7.90
CA SER A 11 26.60 -9.20 -8.22
C SER A 11 25.86 -9.72 -6.99
N ALA A 12 26.55 -10.05 -5.89
CA ALA A 12 25.91 -10.46 -4.65
C ALA A 12 25.13 -9.33 -3.95
N PRO A 13 25.64 -8.08 -3.83
CA PRO A 13 24.86 -6.96 -3.30
C PRO A 13 23.65 -6.61 -4.17
N ILE A 14 23.80 -6.57 -5.49
CA ILE A 14 22.72 -6.21 -6.42
C ILE A 14 21.64 -7.30 -6.43
N ALA A 15 22.03 -8.58 -6.42
CA ALA A 15 21.09 -9.69 -6.29
C ALA A 15 20.39 -9.69 -4.92
N GLY A 16 21.10 -9.32 -3.85
CA GLY A 16 20.54 -9.18 -2.50
C GLY A 16 19.52 -8.06 -2.39
N ILE A 17 19.80 -6.88 -2.95
CA ILE A 17 18.86 -5.75 -2.98
C ILE A 17 17.63 -6.11 -3.83
N LYS A 18 17.82 -6.72 -5.01
CA LYS A 18 16.70 -7.19 -5.84
C LYS A 18 15.85 -8.25 -5.13
N TYR A 19 16.47 -9.18 -4.39
CA TYR A 19 15.76 -10.20 -3.61
C TYR A 19 14.96 -9.58 -2.46
N CYS A 20 15.51 -8.60 -1.75
CA CYS A 20 14.79 -7.86 -0.71
C CYS A 20 13.63 -7.05 -1.29
N LEU A 21 13.83 -6.37 -2.43
CA LEU A 21 12.76 -5.64 -3.12
C LEU A 21 11.65 -6.59 -3.60
N MET A 22 11.99 -7.74 -4.18
CA MET A 22 11.00 -8.75 -4.57
C MET A 22 10.29 -9.38 -3.37
N LYS A 23 10.96 -9.58 -2.22
CA LYS A 23 10.33 -10.12 -1.01
C LYS A 23 9.45 -9.10 -0.29
N VAL A 24 9.82 -7.83 -0.32
CA VAL A 24 8.95 -6.75 0.13
C VAL A 24 7.75 -6.62 -0.80
N ALA A 25 7.94 -6.73 -2.12
CA ALA A 25 6.86 -6.75 -3.10
C ALA A 25 5.92 -7.95 -2.95
N GLU A 26 6.41 -9.17 -2.71
CA GLU A 26 5.56 -10.36 -2.48
C GLU A 26 4.72 -10.27 -1.18
N VAL A 27 5.27 -9.64 -0.13
CA VAL A 27 4.53 -9.40 1.12
C VAL A 27 3.59 -8.19 0.97
N ALA A 28 3.93 -7.23 0.11
CA ALA A 28 3.07 -6.11 -0.25
C ALA A 28 1.92 -6.54 -1.17
N GLU A 29 2.12 -7.43 -2.14
CA GLU A 29 1.10 -7.93 -3.08
C GLU A 29 -0.06 -8.67 -2.39
N ALA A 30 0.13 -9.15 -1.17
CA ALA A 30 -0.95 -9.73 -0.37
C ALA A 30 -1.89 -8.65 0.24
N GLU A 31 -1.48 -7.38 0.30
CA GLU A 31 -2.17 -6.28 1.00
C GLU A 31 -2.26 -4.94 0.20
N MET A 32 -1.54 -4.77 -0.92
CA MET A 32 -1.43 -3.52 -1.69
C MET A 32 -2.14 -3.59 -3.04
N TRP A 33 -3.38 -3.13 -3.08
CA TRP A 33 -3.93 -2.58 -4.32
C TRP A 33 -3.95 -1.04 -4.24
N ASP A 34 -3.43 -0.39 -5.29
CA ASP A 34 -3.40 1.05 -5.66
C ASP A 34 -2.26 2.00 -5.19
N GLU A 35 -1.41 1.71 -4.20
CA GLU A 35 -0.35 2.68 -3.80
C GLU A 35 0.99 2.53 -4.53
N GLU A 36 1.34 1.32 -4.93
CA GLU A 36 2.70 0.96 -5.38
C GLU A 36 3.15 1.67 -6.67
N PRO A 37 2.31 1.77 -7.72
CA PRO A 37 2.73 2.43 -8.96
C PRO A 37 3.03 3.93 -8.79
N VAL A 38 2.34 4.61 -7.87
CA VAL A 38 2.55 6.05 -7.62
C VAL A 38 3.83 6.26 -6.81
N ARG A 39 4.14 5.33 -5.90
CA ARG A 39 5.37 5.34 -5.11
C ARG A 39 6.62 5.06 -5.95
N GLU A 40 6.53 4.11 -6.88
CA GLU A 40 7.60 3.82 -7.83
C GLU A 40 7.92 5.02 -8.71
N GLN A 41 6.89 5.71 -9.23
CA GLN A 41 7.06 6.95 -9.98
C GLN A 41 7.75 8.05 -9.15
N LEU A 42 7.43 8.15 -7.85
CA LEU A 42 8.08 9.12 -6.96
C LEU A 42 9.57 8.82 -6.76
N ILE A 43 9.97 7.54 -6.72
CA ILE A 43 11.37 7.13 -6.65
C ILE A 43 12.11 7.56 -7.93
N LEU A 44 11.53 7.28 -9.10
CA LEU A 44 12.13 7.63 -10.39
C LEU A 44 12.31 9.15 -10.57
N VAL A 45 11.34 9.94 -10.11
CA VAL A 45 11.40 11.41 -10.15
C VAL A 45 12.49 11.96 -9.22
N ASN A 46 12.64 11.38 -8.02
CA ASN A 46 13.73 11.73 -7.10
C ASN A 46 15.11 11.38 -7.67
N GLU A 47 15.26 10.17 -8.21
CA GLU A 47 16.51 9.72 -8.83
C GLU A 47 16.91 10.65 -9.99
N ALA A 48 15.97 11.01 -10.86
CA ALA A 48 16.22 11.94 -11.96
C ALA A 48 16.64 13.34 -11.49
N PHE A 49 16.10 13.83 -10.37
CA PHE A 49 16.49 15.10 -9.76
C PHE A 49 17.88 15.00 -9.11
N GLU A 50 18.16 13.94 -8.35
CA GLU A 50 19.46 13.69 -7.71
C GLU A 50 20.60 13.58 -8.73
N GLU A 51 20.32 12.98 -9.90
CA GLU A 51 21.29 12.88 -11.00
C GLU A 51 21.38 14.15 -11.86
N GLY A 52 20.66 15.21 -11.50
CA GLY A 52 20.66 16.50 -12.20
C GLY A 52 20.05 16.44 -13.60
N ARG A 53 19.28 15.40 -13.91
CA ARG A 53 18.55 15.24 -15.18
C ARG A 53 17.22 15.97 -15.22
N MET A 54 16.75 16.46 -14.07
CA MET A 54 15.51 17.20 -13.90
C MET A 54 15.75 18.50 -13.12
N PRO A 55 15.25 19.66 -13.59
CA PRO A 55 15.34 20.91 -12.84
C PRO A 55 14.43 20.90 -11.61
N GLU A 56 14.82 21.62 -10.56
CA GLU A 56 14.11 21.66 -9.26
C GLU A 56 12.64 22.08 -9.38
N ALA A 57 12.32 23.02 -10.27
CA ALA A 57 10.95 23.49 -10.46
C ALA A 57 10.04 22.38 -11.01
N GLU A 58 10.53 21.62 -11.99
CA GLU A 58 9.81 20.48 -12.58
C GLU A 58 9.70 19.34 -11.56
N PHE A 59 10.78 19.05 -10.84
CA PHE A 59 10.78 18.05 -9.76
C PHE A 59 9.68 18.34 -8.72
N ARG A 60 9.59 19.58 -8.23
CA ARG A 60 8.59 19.96 -7.22
C ARG A 60 7.16 19.85 -7.72
N GLU A 61 6.91 20.20 -8.99
CA GLU A 61 5.58 20.06 -9.58
C GLU A 61 5.15 18.59 -9.64
N ARG A 62 6.05 17.74 -10.16
CA ARG A 62 5.80 16.30 -10.31
C ARG A 62 5.68 15.59 -8.96
N GLU A 63 6.54 15.93 -8.00
CA GLU A 63 6.46 15.41 -6.64
C GLU A 63 5.14 15.78 -5.97
N ALA A 64 4.70 17.04 -6.10
CA ALA A 64 3.44 17.49 -5.51
C ALA A 64 2.22 16.75 -6.09
N GLU A 65 2.20 16.52 -7.41
CA GLU A 65 1.16 15.75 -8.11
C GLU A 65 1.10 14.29 -7.60
N LEU A 66 2.25 13.61 -7.56
CA LEU A 66 2.34 12.22 -7.11
C LEU A 66 1.95 12.07 -5.64
N LEU A 67 2.40 12.99 -4.78
CA LEU A 67 2.02 13.02 -3.36
C LEU A 67 0.53 13.32 -3.16
N ALA A 68 -0.10 14.13 -4.03
CA ALA A 68 -1.55 14.35 -3.99
C ALA A 68 -2.31 13.07 -4.31
N ARG A 69 -1.92 12.36 -5.37
CA ARG A 69 -2.51 11.09 -5.75
C ARG A 69 -2.37 10.02 -4.66
N LEU A 70 -1.22 9.94 -3.99
CA LEU A 70 -1.04 9.04 -2.84
C LEU A 70 -2.00 9.36 -1.68
N ARG A 71 -2.31 10.64 -1.44
CA ARG A 71 -3.28 11.03 -0.42
C ARG A 71 -4.69 10.56 -0.80
N GLU A 72 -5.09 10.72 -2.06
CA GLU A 72 -6.41 10.27 -2.55
C GLU A 72 -6.61 8.77 -2.37
N VAL A 73 -5.62 7.97 -2.79
CA VAL A 73 -5.65 6.50 -2.63
C VAL A 73 -5.80 6.11 -1.15
N ARG A 74 -5.04 6.76 -0.26
CA ARG A 74 -5.11 6.50 1.19
C ARG A 74 -6.45 6.86 1.80
N GLU A 75 -7.01 8.00 1.41
CA GLU A 75 -8.32 8.43 1.91
C GLU A 75 -9.44 7.50 1.41
N HIS A 76 -9.37 7.05 0.16
CA HIS A 76 -10.29 6.04 -0.36
C HIS A 76 -10.20 4.72 0.42
N HIS A 77 -9.00 4.24 0.71
CA HIS A 77 -8.79 3.03 1.52
C HIS A 77 -9.35 3.19 2.95
N ARG A 78 -9.11 4.34 3.59
CA ARG A 78 -9.68 4.65 4.91
C ARG A 78 -11.20 4.67 4.88
N ALA A 79 -11.80 5.22 3.83
CA ALA A 79 -13.25 5.27 3.67
C ALA A 79 -13.84 3.85 3.55
N ILE A 80 -13.24 2.99 2.73
CA ILE A 80 -13.66 1.58 2.59
C ILE A 80 -13.50 0.83 3.92
N ALA A 81 -12.36 0.98 4.60
CA ALA A 81 -12.12 0.31 5.88
C ALA A 81 -13.13 0.73 6.94
N ARG A 82 -13.49 2.03 6.99
CA ARG A 82 -14.55 2.54 7.87
C ARG A 82 -15.92 1.97 7.53
N ALA A 83 -16.29 1.94 6.25
CA ALA A 83 -17.57 1.38 5.81
C ALA A 83 -17.70 -0.12 6.19
N SER A 84 -16.64 -0.90 5.99
CA SER A 84 -16.60 -2.32 6.38
C SER A 84 -16.72 -2.52 7.91
N ALA A 85 -16.07 -1.65 8.70
CA ALA A 85 -16.18 -1.67 10.15
C ALA A 85 -17.59 -1.30 10.64
N GLU A 86 -18.22 -0.29 10.02
CA GLU A 86 -19.59 0.13 10.33
C GLU A 86 -20.61 -0.95 9.98
N GLU A 87 -20.45 -1.63 8.84
CA GLU A 87 -21.29 -2.77 8.43
C GLU A 87 -21.18 -3.93 9.43
N SER A 88 -19.95 -4.29 9.83
CA SER A 88 -19.70 -5.33 10.82
C SER A 88 -20.29 -4.99 12.19
N ALA A 89 -20.19 -3.72 12.62
CA ALA A 89 -20.79 -3.24 13.86
C ALA A 89 -22.33 -3.23 13.78
N GLY A 90 -22.90 -2.83 12.64
CA GLY A 90 -24.34 -2.86 12.38
C GLY A 90 -24.93 -4.27 12.39
N ALA A 91 -24.23 -5.24 11.78
CA ALA A 91 -24.59 -6.66 11.81
C ALA A 91 -24.64 -7.21 13.24
N ALA A 92 -23.61 -6.92 14.05
CA ALA A 92 -23.55 -7.35 15.45
C ALA A 92 -24.63 -6.72 16.34
N VAL A 93 -25.02 -5.47 16.09
CA VAL A 93 -26.12 -4.79 16.81
C VAL A 93 -27.48 -5.36 16.43
N ASN A 94 -27.69 -5.66 15.14
CA ASN A 94 -28.92 -6.26 14.65
C ASN A 94 -29.12 -7.68 15.21
N GLU A 95 -28.05 -8.47 15.28
CA GLU A 95 -28.06 -9.79 15.90
C GLU A 95 -28.48 -9.72 17.38
N LYS A 96 -27.90 -8.80 18.16
CA LYS A 96 -28.30 -8.60 19.57
C LYS A 96 -29.76 -8.16 19.72
N ARG A 97 -30.27 -7.28 18.86
CA ARG A 97 -31.69 -6.88 18.91
C ARG A 97 -32.63 -8.02 18.56
N ARG A 98 -32.27 -8.87 17.60
CA ARG A 98 -33.08 -10.05 17.22
C ARG A 98 -33.26 -11.04 18.37
N VAL A 99 -32.26 -11.17 19.25
CA VAL A 99 -32.32 -12.05 20.44
C VAL A 99 -33.17 -11.45 21.57
N VAL A 100 -33.35 -10.13 21.61
CA VAL A 100 -34.11 -9.45 22.70
C VAL A 100 -35.62 -9.42 22.42
N ILE A 101 -36.08 -9.72 21.21
CA ILE A 101 -37.50 -9.87 20.86
C ILE A 101 -37.88 -11.36 20.95
N ASP A 102 -37.65 -11.97 22.10
CA ASP A 102 -38.40 -13.15 22.52
C ASP A 102 -39.06 -12.73 23.83
N VAL A 103 -40.10 -11.90 23.71
CA VAL A 103 -40.98 -11.59 24.85
C VAL A 103 -41.80 -12.86 25.05
N PRO A 104 -41.70 -13.57 26.19
CA PRO A 104 -42.61 -14.67 26.46
C PRO A 104 -43.98 -14.07 26.72
N ASP A 105 -44.78 -13.94 25.67
CA ASP A 105 -46.20 -13.67 25.81
C ASP A 105 -46.87 -14.91 26.40
N GLU A 106 -47.43 -14.69 27.59
CA GLU A 106 -48.55 -15.37 28.23
C GLU A 106 -48.68 -16.90 28.10
N ILE A 107 -48.63 -17.61 29.23
CA ILE A 107 -49.75 -18.52 29.56
C ILE A 107 -50.08 -18.36 31.06
N LYS A 108 -51.27 -17.82 31.33
CA LYS A 108 -51.98 -17.85 32.62
C LYS A 108 -52.39 -19.25 33.01
#